data_AF-A0A225DWD0-F1
#
_entry.id   AF-A0A225DWD0-F1
#
_cell.length_a   1.000
_cell.length_b   1.000
_cell.length_c   1.000
_cell.angle_alpha   90.00
_cell.angle_beta   90.00
_cell.angle_gamma   90.00
#
_symmetry.space_group_name_H-M   'P 1'
#
loop_
_entity.id
_entity.type
_entity.pdbx_description
1 polymer ?
#
loop_
_entity_poly.entity_id
_entity_poly.type
_entity_poly.pdbx_seq_one_letter_code
_entity_poly.pdbx_strand_id
1 'polypeptide(L)'
;MGSPSRLVRADLTADALCPLVRATSDGIPDARTGPPAIPLGDALMSAFAMFSLKDPSLLAFDHRRRDPNDNFRTVYGITRVPSDTQMRDLLDPVDPAALRPAFRDVFRRLQRDHVLDTFGYLGGQYLISVDGTNSFATTSDGIHCPECLVKRNRVGVRATQK
;
A
#
# COMPACT_ATOMS: atom_id res chain seq x y z
N MET A 1 19.01 4.95 35.38
CA MET A 1 18.34 6.07 34.71
C MET A 1 17.32 5.48 33.77
N GLY A 2 16.03 5.82 33.96
CA GLY A 2 14.90 5.14 33.33
C GLY A 2 14.86 5.33 31.82
N SER A 3 14.52 4.26 31.11
CA SER A 3 14.15 4.29 29.69
C SER A 3 13.05 5.33 29.49
N PRO A 4 13.15 6.25 28.51
CA PRO A 4 12.09 7.22 28.27
C PRO A 4 10.83 6.43 27.91
N SER A 5 9.79 6.56 28.74
CA SER A 5 8.46 6.06 28.42
C SER A 5 8.10 6.59 27.02
N ARG A 6 7.86 5.69 26.07
CA ARG A 6 7.34 6.08 24.74
C ARG A 6 6.06 6.87 24.99
N LEU A 7 6.13 8.19 24.85
CA LEU A 7 4.94 9.02 24.73
C LEU A 7 4.23 8.55 23.47
N VAL A 8 3.15 7.80 23.65
CA VAL A 8 2.28 7.40 22.54
C VAL A 8 1.67 8.68 21.99
N ARG A 9 2.07 9.07 20.79
CA ARG A 9 1.49 10.22 20.10
C ARG A 9 0.06 9.83 19.70
N ALA A 10 -0.94 10.44 20.35
CA ALA A 10 -2.35 10.11 20.15
C ALA A 10 -2.78 10.19 18.68
N ASP A 11 -2.18 11.12 17.93
CA ASP A 11 -2.46 11.40 16.52
C ASP A 11 -1.81 10.40 15.53
N LEU A 12 -0.91 9.52 16.01
CA LEU A 12 -0.15 8.56 15.19
C LEU A 12 -0.35 7.11 15.66
N THR A 13 -1.49 6.83 16.27
CA THR A 13 -1.91 5.47 16.63
C THR A 13 -2.69 4.82 15.48
N ALA A 14 -2.82 3.49 15.51
CA ALA A 14 -3.69 2.79 14.56
C ALA A 14 -5.14 3.30 14.64
N ASP A 15 -5.62 3.59 15.85
CA ASP A 15 -6.98 4.12 16.09
C ASP A 15 -7.19 5.52 15.49
N ALA A 16 -6.12 6.30 15.29
CA ALA A 16 -6.20 7.60 14.62
C ALA A 16 -5.99 7.49 13.09
N LEU A 17 -5.07 6.62 12.65
CA LEU A 17 -4.66 6.53 11.25
C LEU A 17 -5.60 5.65 10.41
N CYS A 18 -6.13 4.54 10.96
CA CYS A 18 -7.03 3.67 10.20
C CYS A 18 -8.33 4.37 9.78
N PRO A 19 -8.99 5.17 10.65
CA PRO A 19 -10.15 5.97 10.24
C PRO A 19 -9.84 6.99 9.13
N LEU A 20 -8.62 7.54 9.10
CA LEU A 20 -8.20 8.48 8.07
C LEU A 20 -8.09 7.82 6.69
N VAL A 21 -7.50 6.62 6.64
CA VAL A 21 -7.45 5.80 5.42
C VAL A 21 -8.86 5.39 5.01
N ARG A 22 -9.68 4.94 5.97
CA ARG A 22 -11.08 4.55 5.76
C ARG A 22 -11.90 5.67 5.12
N ALA A 23 -11.80 6.89 5.64
CA ALA A 23 -12.54 8.04 5.12
C ALA A 23 -12.20 8.33 3.65
N THR A 24 -10.94 8.16 3.25
CA THR A 24 -10.56 8.27 1.83
C THR A 24 -11.12 7.11 1.02
N SER A 25 -11.02 5.87 1.52
CA SER A 25 -11.52 4.68 0.84
C SER A 25 -13.02 4.72 0.59
N ASP A 26 -13.82 5.20 1.55
CA ASP A 26 -15.26 5.38 1.39
C ASP A 26 -15.62 6.50 0.40
N GLY A 27 -14.71 7.45 0.18
CA GLY A 27 -14.88 8.54 -0.78
C GLY A 27 -14.55 8.17 -2.23
N ILE A 28 -13.98 6.99 -2.48
CA ILE A 28 -13.65 6.55 -3.84
C ILE A 28 -14.93 6.08 -4.55
N PRO A 29 -15.25 6.63 -5.75
CA PRO A 29 -16.44 6.25 -6.48
C PRO A 29 -16.44 4.77 -6.85
N ASP A 30 -17.57 4.11 -6.59
CA ASP A 30 -17.80 2.73 -7.00
C ASP A 30 -18.51 2.72 -8.37
N ALA A 31 -17.82 2.21 -9.40
CA ALA A 31 -18.35 2.16 -10.76
C ALA A 31 -19.38 1.03 -10.98
N ARG A 32 -19.56 0.13 -10.00
CA ARG A 32 -20.49 -0.99 -10.09
C ARG A 32 -21.94 -0.50 -9.99
N THR A 33 -22.83 -1.16 -10.74
CA THR A 33 -24.26 -0.86 -10.72
C THR A 33 -24.98 -1.68 -9.65
N GLY A 34 -25.89 -1.04 -8.91
CA GLY A 34 -26.71 -1.69 -7.88
C GLY A 34 -26.02 -1.79 -6.51
N PRO A 35 -26.74 -2.27 -5.48
CA PRO A 35 -26.18 -2.41 -4.13
C PRO A 35 -25.09 -3.50 -4.12
N PRO A 36 -23.83 -3.15 -3.82
CA PRO A 36 -22.75 -4.13 -3.85
C PRO A 36 -22.85 -5.05 -2.64
N ALA A 37 -22.57 -6.35 -2.84
CA ALA A 37 -22.44 -7.27 -1.72
C ALA A 37 -21.32 -6.82 -0.76
N ILE A 38 -20.18 -6.43 -1.30
CA ILE A 38 -19.04 -5.92 -0.53
C ILE A 38 -18.82 -4.45 -0.92
N PRO A 39 -18.97 -3.50 0.02
CA PRO A 39 -18.67 -2.09 -0.23
C PRO A 39 -17.24 -1.92 -0.73
N LEU A 40 -17.01 -0.99 -1.66
CA LEU A 40 -15.65 -0.73 -2.19
C LEU A 40 -14.70 -0.29 -1.07
N GLY A 41 -15.16 0.52 -0.12
CA GLY A 41 -14.40 0.93 1.05
C GLY A 41 -13.92 -0.27 1.90
N ASP A 42 -14.75 -1.31 2.05
CA ASP A 42 -14.36 -2.53 2.76
C ASP A 42 -13.29 -3.32 2.00
N ALA A 43 -13.38 -3.39 0.67
CA ALA A 43 -12.36 -4.05 -0.16
C ALA A 43 -11.02 -3.32 -0.10
N LEU A 44 -11.03 -1.99 -0.18
CA LEU A 44 -9.85 -1.13 -0.05
C LEU A 44 -9.21 -1.25 1.33
N MET A 45 -10.02 -1.20 2.39
CA MET A 45 -9.52 -1.39 3.75
C MET A 45 -9.00 -2.81 3.99
N SER A 46 -9.56 -3.81 3.32
CA SER A 46 -9.05 -5.18 3.38
C SER A 46 -7.68 -5.31 2.73
N ALA A 47 -7.45 -4.68 1.58
CA ALA A 47 -6.11 -4.62 0.98
C ALA A 47 -5.13 -3.85 1.87
N PHE A 48 -5.55 -2.73 2.45
CA PHE A 48 -4.73 -2.00 3.42
C PHE A 48 -4.37 -2.88 4.63
N ALA A 49 -5.34 -3.61 5.19
CA ALA A 49 -5.12 -4.53 6.30
C ALA A 49 -4.14 -5.65 5.93
N MET A 50 -4.27 -6.26 4.75
CA MET A 50 -3.32 -7.27 4.26
C MET A 50 -1.88 -6.75 4.27
N PHE A 51 -1.65 -5.55 3.71
CA PHE A 51 -0.31 -4.94 3.70
C PHE A 51 0.16 -4.54 5.11
N SER A 52 -0.73 -4.00 5.94
CA SER A 52 -0.43 -3.61 7.32
C SER A 52 -0.05 -4.80 8.21
N LEU A 53 -0.74 -5.94 8.04
CA LEU A 53 -0.47 -7.19 8.76
C LEU A 53 0.68 -7.99 8.15
N LYS A 54 1.19 -7.54 6.99
CA LYS A 54 2.28 -8.19 6.23
C LYS A 54 1.95 -9.63 5.86
N ASP A 55 0.69 -9.87 5.47
CA ASP A 55 0.34 -11.18 4.95
C ASP A 55 1.10 -11.45 3.64
N PRO A 56 1.66 -12.65 3.45
CA PRO A 56 2.57 -12.95 2.35
C PRO A 56 1.89 -13.01 0.99
N SER A 57 0.55 -13.08 0.95
CA SER A 57 -0.25 -13.05 -0.26
C SER A 57 -1.72 -12.74 0.07
N LEU A 58 -2.49 -12.37 -0.96
CA LEU A 58 -3.95 -12.24 -0.88
C LEU A 58 -4.64 -13.54 -0.45
N LEU A 59 -4.12 -14.70 -0.89
CA LEU A 59 -4.64 -16.01 -0.50
C LEU A 59 -4.41 -16.27 1.00
N ALA A 60 -3.24 -15.89 1.54
CA ALA A 60 -2.97 -16.00 2.97
C ALA A 60 -3.93 -15.12 3.79
N PHE A 61 -4.23 -13.92 3.30
CA PHE A 61 -5.24 -13.04 3.89
C PHE A 61 -6.66 -13.63 3.82
N ASP A 62 -7.04 -14.27 2.70
CA ASP A 62 -8.31 -15.02 2.58
C ASP A 62 -8.39 -16.21 3.56
N HIS A 63 -7.26 -16.85 3.89
CA HIS A 63 -7.24 -17.84 4.96
C HIS A 63 -7.44 -17.19 6.34
N ARG A 64 -6.74 -16.07 6.61
CA ARG A 64 -6.85 -15.33 7.88
C ARG A 64 -8.28 -14.86 8.17
N ARG A 65 -9.05 -14.40 7.18
CA ARG A 65 -10.45 -13.96 7.40
C ARG A 65 -11.42 -15.04 7.85
N ARG A 66 -10.99 -16.30 7.89
CA ARG A 66 -11.77 -17.41 8.46
C ARG A 66 -11.52 -17.58 9.96
N ASP A 67 -10.53 -16.88 10.52
CA ASP A 67 -10.26 -16.88 11.96
C ASP A 67 -11.36 -16.09 12.70
N PRO A 68 -12.14 -16.73 13.60
CA PRO A 68 -13.17 -16.03 14.36
C PRO A 68 -12.62 -14.98 15.35
N ASN A 69 -11.31 -14.97 15.62
CA ASN A 69 -10.65 -14.02 16.51
C ASN A 69 -9.97 -12.87 15.74
N ASP A 70 -10.33 -12.65 14.47
CA ASP A 70 -9.79 -11.54 13.71
C ASP A 70 -10.14 -10.17 14.33
N ASN A 71 -9.33 -9.17 14.03
CA ASN A 71 -9.51 -7.79 14.48
C ASN A 71 -9.88 -6.84 13.33
N PHE A 72 -10.40 -7.37 12.22
CA PHE A 72 -10.68 -6.58 11.02
C PHE A 72 -11.76 -5.54 11.25
N ARG A 73 -12.82 -5.92 11.99
CA ARG A 73 -13.91 -5.00 12.30
C ARG A 73 -13.51 -3.91 13.29
N THR A 74 -12.66 -4.24 14.28
CA THR A 74 -12.31 -3.32 15.35
C THR A 74 -11.19 -2.36 14.96
N VAL A 75 -10.10 -2.87 14.36
CA VAL A 75 -8.92 -2.06 14.02
C VAL A 75 -9.08 -1.36 12.68
N TYR A 76 -9.60 -2.08 11.67
CA TYR A 76 -9.66 -1.59 10.29
C TYR A 76 -11.06 -1.13 9.88
N GLY A 77 -12.07 -1.34 10.74
CA GLY A 77 -13.46 -0.96 10.46
C GLY A 77 -14.09 -1.75 9.32
N ILE A 78 -13.57 -2.92 8.96
CA ILE A 78 -14.05 -3.71 7.81
C ILE A 78 -15.29 -4.49 8.24
N THR A 79 -16.40 -4.33 7.52
CA THR A 79 -17.64 -5.06 7.83
C THR A 79 -17.71 -6.39 7.06
N ARG A 80 -17.27 -6.39 5.80
CA ARG A 80 -17.24 -7.58 4.94
C ARG A 80 -15.88 -7.74 4.26
N VAL A 81 -15.12 -8.74 4.70
CA VAL A 81 -13.82 -9.07 4.10
C VAL A 81 -14.03 -9.89 2.81
N PRO A 82 -13.58 -9.41 1.63
CA PRO A 82 -13.65 -10.16 0.38
C PRO A 82 -12.70 -11.36 0.37
N SER A 83 -12.98 -12.35 -0.49
CA SER A 83 -12.00 -13.38 -0.84
C SER A 83 -10.85 -12.82 -1.69
N ASP A 84 -9.78 -13.60 -1.88
CA ASP A 84 -8.68 -13.23 -2.80
C ASP A 84 -9.20 -12.79 -4.19
N THR A 85 -10.01 -13.63 -4.84
CA THR A 85 -10.59 -13.33 -6.16
C THR A 85 -11.44 -12.06 -6.13
N GLN A 86 -12.34 -11.94 -5.14
CA GLN A 86 -13.18 -10.75 -5.01
C GLN A 86 -12.34 -9.50 -4.79
N MET A 87 -11.27 -9.59 -4.00
CA MET A 87 -10.40 -8.45 -3.73
C MET A 87 -9.72 -7.98 -5.02
N ARG A 88 -9.22 -8.90 -5.87
CA ARG A 88 -8.66 -8.53 -7.18
C ARG A 88 -9.70 -7.86 -8.07
N ASP A 89 -10.84 -8.51 -8.27
CA ASP A 89 -11.90 -8.00 -9.15
C ASP A 89 -12.40 -6.60 -8.75
N LEU A 90 -12.43 -6.32 -7.44
CA LEU A 90 -12.88 -5.04 -6.90
C LEU A 90 -11.82 -3.94 -6.98
N LEU A 91 -10.53 -4.29 -6.89
CA LEU A 91 -9.45 -3.32 -6.84
C LEU A 91 -8.80 -3.04 -8.20
N ASP A 92 -8.82 -4.02 -9.12
CA ASP A 92 -8.29 -3.88 -10.48
C ASP A 92 -8.83 -2.65 -11.24
N PRO A 93 -10.12 -2.27 -11.15
CA PRO A 93 -10.62 -1.08 -11.84
C PRO A 93 -10.37 0.24 -11.11
N VAL A 94 -9.84 0.22 -9.87
CA VAL A 94 -9.61 1.44 -9.08
C VAL A 94 -8.36 2.15 -9.59
N ASP A 95 -8.49 3.41 -10.02
CA ASP A 95 -7.34 4.23 -10.37
C ASP A 95 -6.43 4.43 -9.13
N PRO A 96 -5.15 4.00 -9.17
CA PRO A 96 -4.21 4.20 -8.07
C PRO A 96 -4.06 5.66 -7.65
N ALA A 97 -4.27 6.63 -8.56
CA ALA A 97 -4.22 8.05 -8.23
C ALA A 97 -5.30 8.46 -7.21
N ALA A 98 -6.43 7.74 -7.16
CA ALA A 98 -7.50 7.96 -6.19
C ALA A 98 -7.08 7.62 -4.75
N LEU A 99 -6.02 6.83 -4.56
CA LEU A 99 -5.47 6.49 -3.23
C LEU A 99 -4.49 7.53 -2.69
N ARG A 100 -4.03 8.44 -3.56
CA ARG A 100 -3.05 9.49 -3.19
C ARG A 100 -3.48 10.36 -2.01
N PRO A 101 -4.77 10.76 -1.84
CA PRO A 101 -5.20 11.53 -0.68
C PRO A 101 -4.93 10.81 0.64
N ALA A 102 -5.21 9.52 0.76
CA ALA A 102 -4.99 8.73 1.97
C ALA A 102 -3.52 8.77 2.40
N PHE A 103 -2.61 8.53 1.45
CA PHE A 103 -1.17 8.62 1.69
C PHE A 103 -0.77 10.03 2.16
N ARG A 104 -1.24 11.08 1.46
CA ARG A 104 -0.92 12.46 1.81
C ARG A 104 -1.44 12.84 3.18
N ASP A 105 -2.62 12.36 3.57
CA ASP A 105 -3.22 12.70 4.86
C ASP A 105 -2.42 12.09 6.02
N VAL A 106 -2.03 10.82 5.90
CA VAL A 106 -1.11 10.16 6.86
C VAL A 106 0.24 10.88 6.88
N PHE A 107 0.82 11.17 5.71
CA PHE A 107 2.11 11.85 5.60
C PHE A 107 2.10 13.24 6.24
N ARG A 108 1.02 14.02 6.04
CA ARG A 108 0.86 15.33 6.69
C ARG A 108 0.79 15.22 8.22
N ARG A 109 0.17 14.18 8.77
CA ARG A 109 0.15 13.93 10.23
C ARG A 109 1.57 13.67 10.74
N LEU A 110 2.35 12.86 10.04
CA LEU A 110 3.75 12.59 10.35
C LEU A 110 4.63 13.87 10.28
N GLN A 111 4.37 14.75 9.31
CA GLN A 111 5.04 16.04 9.19
C GLN A 111 4.70 16.97 10.36
N ARG A 112 3.41 17.12 10.69
CA ARG A 112 2.95 18.01 11.77
C ARG A 112 3.52 17.61 13.12
N ASP A 113 3.65 16.31 13.36
CA ASP A 113 4.14 15.76 14.62
C ASP A 113 5.68 15.65 14.66
N HIS A 114 6.37 16.25 13.68
CA HIS A 114 7.83 16.27 13.55
C HIS A 114 8.46 14.87 13.55
N VAL A 115 7.71 13.85 13.15
CA VAL A 115 8.23 12.49 13.05
C VAL A 115 9.18 12.37 11.86
N LEU A 116 8.87 13.06 10.76
CA LEU A 116 9.75 13.01 9.59
C LEU A 116 11.10 13.68 9.83
N ASP A 117 11.22 14.58 10.80
CA ASP A 117 12.48 15.26 11.12
C ASP A 117 13.56 14.26 11.56
N THR A 118 13.15 13.12 12.17
CA THR A 118 14.09 12.04 12.54
C THR A 118 14.60 11.24 11.33
N PHE A 119 13.97 11.40 10.17
CA PHE A 119 14.35 10.76 8.91
C PHE A 119 15.06 11.72 7.94
N GLY A 120 15.21 13.00 8.33
CA GLY A 120 15.95 13.98 7.54
C GLY A 120 17.43 13.61 7.44
N TYR A 121 17.96 13.64 6.22
CA TYR A 121 19.37 13.46 5.89
C TYR A 121 19.85 14.67 5.06
N LEU A 122 21.12 14.66 4.60
CA LEU A 122 21.80 15.70 3.79
C LEU A 122 20.91 16.89 3.34
N GLY A 123 20.96 18.00 4.07
CA GLY A 123 20.21 19.22 3.73
C GLY A 123 18.70 19.15 3.99
N GLY A 124 18.23 18.29 4.90
CA GLY A 124 16.82 18.12 5.23
C GLY A 124 16.03 17.25 4.25
N GLN A 125 16.73 16.48 3.40
CA GLN A 125 16.12 15.58 2.42
C GLN A 125 15.87 14.20 3.01
N TYR A 126 14.79 13.53 2.58
CA TYR A 126 14.51 12.15 3.00
C TYR A 126 15.20 11.14 2.08
N LEU A 127 15.93 10.18 2.65
CA LEU A 127 16.44 9.05 1.89
C LEU A 127 15.32 8.05 1.62
N ILE A 128 15.07 7.78 0.33
CA ILE A 128 14.13 6.75 -0.11
C ILE A 128 14.96 5.63 -0.73
N SER A 129 14.93 4.45 -0.11
CA SER A 129 15.50 3.24 -0.72
C SER A 129 14.50 2.72 -1.75
N VAL A 130 14.75 3.03 -3.03
CA VAL A 130 14.00 2.45 -4.14
C VAL A 130 14.81 1.28 -4.67
N ASP A 131 14.26 0.06 -4.63
CA ASP A 131 14.85 -1.07 -5.34
C ASP A 131 14.69 -0.82 -6.84
N GLY A 132 15.81 -0.54 -7.50
CA GLY A 132 15.88 0.01 -8.85
C GLY A 132 15.76 -1.02 -9.97
N THR A 133 15.44 -2.28 -9.67
CA THR A 133 15.59 -3.45 -10.58
C THR A 133 14.82 -3.40 -11.90
N ASN A 134 14.08 -2.32 -12.22
CA ASN A 134 13.47 -2.10 -13.55
C ASN A 134 13.42 -0.62 -13.98
N SER A 135 14.18 0.28 -13.35
CA SER A 135 14.08 1.73 -13.66
C SER A 135 14.74 2.10 -14.99
N PHE A 136 15.66 1.26 -15.48
CA PHE A 136 16.43 1.49 -16.70
C PHE A 136 16.25 0.34 -17.70
N ALA A 137 15.31 0.50 -18.62
CA ALA A 137 15.24 -0.33 -19.83
C ALA A 137 15.92 0.41 -20.98
N THR A 138 17.06 -0.08 -21.45
CA THR A 138 17.71 0.45 -22.64
C THR A 138 17.11 -0.20 -23.89
N THR A 139 16.52 0.60 -24.77
CA THR A 139 15.99 0.15 -26.07
C THR A 139 17.03 0.19 -27.20
N SER A 140 18.28 0.52 -26.92
CA SER A 140 19.34 0.68 -27.92
C SER A 140 20.41 -0.42 -27.81
N ASP A 141 20.90 -0.89 -28.96
CA ASP A 141 21.97 -1.89 -29.08
C ASP A 141 23.33 -1.41 -28.53
N GLY A 142 23.45 -0.12 -28.18
CA GLY A 142 24.72 0.51 -27.82
C GLY A 142 25.13 0.42 -26.35
N ILE A 143 24.22 0.06 -25.43
CA ILE A 143 24.52 0.02 -23.98
C ILE A 143 24.05 -1.31 -23.38
N HIS A 144 24.93 -2.31 -23.41
CA HIS A 144 24.70 -3.66 -22.89
C HIS A 144 25.96 -4.17 -22.15
N CYS A 145 25.78 -4.91 -21.05
CA CYS A 145 26.84 -5.70 -20.41
C CYS A 145 26.40 -7.17 -20.26
N PRO A 146 27.31 -8.13 -20.10
CA PRO A 146 26.98 -9.56 -20.02
C PRO A 146 25.98 -9.93 -18.91
N GLU A 147 25.89 -9.09 -17.87
CA GLU A 147 25.05 -9.30 -16.68
C GLU A 147 23.67 -8.59 -16.79
N CYS A 148 23.39 -7.91 -17.91
CA CYS A 148 22.09 -7.28 -18.14
C CYS A 148 20.98 -8.34 -18.19
N LEU A 149 19.85 -8.05 -17.55
CA LEU A 149 18.63 -8.84 -17.70
C LEU A 149 18.13 -8.70 -19.15
N VAL A 150 17.85 -9.79 -19.85
CA VAL A 150 17.40 -9.74 -21.25
C VAL A 150 15.96 -10.23 -21.36
N LYS A 151 15.06 -9.37 -21.86
CA LYS A 151 13.67 -9.71 -22.17
C LYS A 151 13.50 -9.91 -23.68
N ARG A 152 13.21 -11.14 -24.11
CA ARG A 152 12.95 -11.45 -25.53
C ARG A 152 11.44 -11.40 -25.81
N ASN A 153 11.04 -10.60 -26.79
CA ASN A 153 9.67 -10.56 -27.33
C ASN A 153 9.64 -11.13 -28.75
N ARG A 154 8.44 -11.43 -29.27
CA ARG A 154 8.25 -12.15 -30.56
C ARG A 154 8.86 -11.45 -31.79
N VAL A 155 9.24 -10.17 -31.65
CA VAL A 155 9.76 -9.30 -32.73
C VAL A 155 11.23 -8.90 -32.50
N GLY A 156 11.85 -9.26 -31.35
CA GLY A 156 13.24 -8.91 -31.08
C GLY A 156 13.72 -9.14 -29.64
N VAL A 157 14.95 -8.71 -29.35
CA VAL A 157 15.57 -8.77 -28.02
C VAL A 157 15.57 -7.37 -27.41
N ARG A 158 15.07 -7.21 -26.18
CA ARG A 158 15.24 -5.99 -25.38
C ARG A 158 16.11 -6.29 -24.17
N ALA A 159 17.19 -5.54 -24.00
CA ALA A 159 17.99 -5.60 -22.78
C ALA A 159 17.40 -4.66 -21.72
N THR A 160 17.50 -5.07 -20.47
CA THR A 160 17.13 -4.32 -19.26
C THR A 160 18.35 -4.33 -18.35
N GLN A 161 18.77 -3.18 -17.87
CA GLN A 161 19.90 -3.11 -16.95
C GLN A 161 19.41 -3.40 -15.52
N LYS A 162 20.23 -4.12 -14.75
CA LYS A 162 20.00 -4.37 -13.32
C LYS A 162 20.11 -3.07 -12.52
#